data_AF-A0A538IGF0-F1
#
_entry.id   AF-A0A538IGF0-F1
#
_cell.length_a   1.000
_cell.length_b   1.000
_cell.length_c   1.000
_cell.angle_alpha   90.00
_cell.angle_beta   90.00
_cell.angle_gamma   90.00
#
_symmetry.space_group_name_H-M   'P 1'
#
loop_
_entity.id
_entity.type
_entity.pdbx_description
1 polymer ?
#
loop_
_entity_poly.entity_id
_entity_poly.type
_entity_poly.pdbx_seq_one_letter_code
_entity_poly.pdbx_strand_id
1 'polypeptide(L)'
;MIAPARILPLAYFRVPPIDYSLPVYEDDGEIISPVLSGPKLKARELAGMRREVCRYLLSAGYVEDESEVTVGVLRPRDLRLVGPAAIFRSQLDAEFWLPTVEGISAEGPVIGVLANAARLSEPERRRAGGAPLVQDAAPAEADVMSLLRLLRAEMAPKYDYEQMAALYASEIRPEIWEAVEARSDDAGIRLVAYLTDDEGTLLELGVRRLSTGDLCAALADTGINAFLADTADALASAVGAHLHRSGFLRFAEEIEIHAAEAPRAERLDTEAIWTRGDGIPHRDDVAADEPEEVHT
;
A
#
# COMPACT_ATOMS: atom_id res chain seq x y z
N MET A 1 4.54 27.86 -19.33
CA MET A 1 5.61 28.23 -18.37
C MET A 1 6.52 27.02 -18.29
N ILE A 2 7.77 27.18 -18.72
CA ILE A 2 8.73 26.09 -18.95
C ILE A 2 9.24 25.66 -17.56
N ALA A 3 9.23 24.36 -17.27
CA ALA A 3 9.83 23.79 -16.05
C ALA A 3 11.23 24.39 -15.82
N PRO A 4 11.70 24.55 -14.56
CA PRO A 4 13.10 24.87 -14.30
C PRO A 4 13.96 23.92 -15.13
N ALA A 5 14.65 24.46 -16.14
CA ALA A 5 15.11 23.67 -17.26
C ALA A 5 15.99 22.52 -16.75
N ARG A 6 15.54 21.27 -16.99
CA ARG A 6 16.21 19.98 -16.68
C ARG A 6 15.88 19.29 -15.35
N ILE A 7 14.87 19.74 -14.60
CA ILE A 7 14.45 19.07 -13.36
C ILE A 7 13.13 18.30 -13.59
N LEU A 8 13.13 16.99 -13.34
CA LEU A 8 11.92 16.18 -13.30
C LEU A 8 11.08 16.59 -12.07
N PRO A 9 9.75 16.71 -12.18
CA PRO A 9 8.90 16.93 -11.01
C PRO A 9 9.11 15.82 -9.97
N LEU A 10 9.01 16.17 -8.69
CA LEU A 10 8.96 15.20 -7.59
C LEU A 10 7.64 14.43 -7.62
N ALA A 11 6.54 15.16 -7.82
CA ALA A 11 5.19 14.61 -7.82
C ALA A 11 4.29 15.41 -8.77
N TYR A 12 3.09 14.89 -8.99
CA TYR A 12 1.96 15.57 -9.61
C TYR A 12 0.75 15.42 -8.72
N PHE A 13 0.10 16.52 -8.39
CA PHE A 13 -1.29 16.47 -7.95
C PHE A 13 -2.18 16.39 -9.16
N ARG A 14 -3.14 15.47 -9.16
CA ARG A 14 -4.04 15.22 -10.28
C ARG A 14 -5.48 15.36 -9.84
N VAL A 15 -6.30 15.88 -10.75
CA VAL A 15 -7.76 15.85 -10.65
C VAL A 15 -8.25 14.96 -11.79
N PRO A 16 -8.46 13.65 -11.54
CA PRO A 16 -8.80 12.69 -12.58
C PRO A 16 -10.04 13.06 -13.41
N PRO A 17 -11.15 13.58 -12.82
CA PRO A 17 -12.36 13.91 -13.58
C PRO A 17 -12.16 14.89 -14.73
N ILE A 18 -11.19 15.80 -14.63
CA ILE A 18 -10.93 16.85 -15.61
C ILE A 18 -9.56 16.74 -16.30
N ASP A 19 -8.88 15.59 -16.11
CA ASP A 19 -7.52 15.33 -16.60
C ASP A 19 -6.52 16.48 -16.33
N TYR A 20 -6.67 17.12 -15.17
CA TYR A 20 -5.81 18.22 -14.76
C TYR A 20 -4.66 17.72 -13.90
N SER A 21 -3.46 18.26 -14.10
CA SER A 21 -2.29 17.93 -13.29
C SER A 21 -1.43 19.13 -12.98
N LEU A 22 -0.97 19.20 -11.73
CA LEU A 22 -0.07 20.20 -11.20
C LEU A 22 1.26 19.55 -10.81
N PRO A 23 2.35 19.79 -11.54
CA PRO A 23 3.67 19.28 -11.18
C PRO A 23 4.19 19.98 -9.92
N VAL A 24 4.96 19.25 -9.13
CA VAL A 24 5.61 19.73 -7.92
C VAL A 24 7.11 19.53 -8.08
N TYR A 25 7.90 20.56 -7.77
CA TYR A 25 9.37 20.53 -7.89
C TYR A 25 10.01 20.94 -6.57
N GLU A 26 11.28 20.56 -6.38
CA GLU A 26 12.18 21.23 -5.44
C GLU A 26 12.87 22.40 -6.14
N ASP A 27 12.93 23.55 -5.46
CA ASP A 27 13.62 24.76 -5.93
C ASP A 27 14.22 25.46 -4.70
N ASP A 28 15.55 25.42 -4.57
CA ASP A 28 16.32 26.01 -3.46
C ASP A 28 15.83 25.64 -2.04
N GLY A 29 15.46 24.36 -1.84
CA GLY A 29 14.98 23.86 -0.54
C GLY A 29 13.53 24.24 -0.21
N GLU A 30 12.81 24.86 -1.14
CA GLU A 30 11.36 24.99 -1.11
C GLU A 30 10.71 23.99 -2.07
N ILE A 31 9.50 23.56 -1.73
CA ILE A 31 8.60 22.86 -2.63
C ILE A 31 7.82 23.89 -3.39
N ILE A 32 7.76 23.74 -4.71
CA ILE A 32 7.05 24.65 -5.59
C ILE A 32 6.10 23.91 -6.51
N SER A 33 4.94 24.50 -6.80
CA SER A 33 4.07 24.05 -7.88
C SER A 33 3.70 25.25 -8.78
N PRO A 34 4.13 25.25 -10.05
CA PRO A 34 3.78 26.32 -10.98
C PRO A 34 2.34 26.14 -11.47
N VAL A 35 1.52 27.17 -11.25
CA VAL A 35 0.16 27.25 -11.80
C VAL A 35 0.19 28.03 -13.11
N LEU A 36 -0.44 27.50 -14.16
CA LEU A 36 -0.56 28.20 -15.43
C LEU A 36 -1.44 29.45 -15.24
N SER A 37 -0.86 30.64 -15.44
CA SER A 37 -1.54 31.94 -15.29
C SER A 37 -2.02 32.28 -13.86
N GLY A 38 -1.52 31.57 -12.84
CA GLY A 38 -1.86 31.78 -11.43
C GLY A 38 -0.63 32.06 -10.54
N PRO A 39 -0.84 32.26 -9.22
CA PRO A 39 0.27 32.41 -8.28
C PRO A 39 1.11 31.12 -8.21
N LYS A 40 2.43 31.25 -8.11
CA LYS A 40 3.33 30.10 -7.84
C LYS A 40 3.04 29.60 -6.43
N LEU A 41 2.58 28.36 -6.30
CA LEU A 41 2.35 27.74 -4.99
C LEU A 41 3.70 27.33 -4.40
N LYS A 42 3.83 27.50 -3.08
CA LYS A 42 5.08 27.28 -2.35
C LYS A 42 4.81 26.67 -0.98
N ALA A 43 5.64 25.72 -0.59
CA ALA A 43 5.64 25.17 0.77
C ALA A 43 7.06 24.77 1.16
N ARG A 44 7.28 24.56 2.46
CA ARG A 44 8.57 24.06 2.95
C ARG A 44 8.74 22.56 2.75
N GLU A 45 7.63 21.83 2.67
CA GLU A 45 7.58 20.36 2.59
C GLU A 45 6.38 19.91 1.76
N LEU A 46 6.36 18.64 1.37
CA LEU A 46 5.29 18.06 0.55
C LEU A 46 3.92 18.12 1.25
N ALA A 47 3.86 17.88 2.57
CA ALA A 47 2.67 18.05 3.39
C ALA A 47 2.02 19.42 3.18
N GLY A 48 2.78 20.49 3.44
CA GLY A 48 2.33 21.85 3.20
C GLY A 48 1.98 22.17 1.73
N MET A 49 2.63 21.51 0.76
CA MET A 49 2.32 21.71 -0.65
C MET A 49 0.93 21.16 -1.01
N ARG A 50 0.53 20.02 -0.45
CA ARG A 50 -0.82 19.47 -0.67
C ARG A 50 -1.90 20.45 -0.23
N ARG A 51 -1.74 21.07 0.94
CA ARG A 51 -2.66 22.11 1.42
C ARG A 51 -2.82 23.25 0.43
N GLU A 52 -1.70 23.80 -0.05
CA GLU A 52 -1.73 24.92 -0.99
C GLU A 52 -2.35 24.53 -2.34
N VAL A 53 -2.09 23.31 -2.80
CA VAL A 53 -2.67 22.77 -4.05
C VAL A 53 -4.16 22.50 -3.89
N CYS A 54 -4.59 21.78 -2.85
CA CYS A 54 -6.00 21.52 -2.58
C CYS A 54 -6.78 22.82 -2.43
N ARG A 55 -6.27 23.78 -1.65
CA ARG A 55 -6.88 25.11 -1.51
C ARG A 55 -7.03 25.80 -2.87
N TYR A 56 -6.00 25.77 -3.70
CA TYR A 56 -6.07 26.34 -5.05
C TYR A 56 -7.14 25.65 -5.90
N LEU A 57 -7.14 24.31 -5.95
CA LEU A 57 -8.07 23.52 -6.76
C LEU A 57 -9.53 23.72 -6.34
N LEU A 58 -9.81 23.73 -5.03
CA LEU A 58 -11.13 24.06 -4.47
C LEU A 58 -11.53 25.50 -4.81
N SER A 59 -10.65 26.47 -4.58
CA SER A 59 -10.96 27.89 -4.83
C SER A 59 -11.20 28.20 -6.31
N ALA A 60 -10.58 27.45 -7.21
CA ALA A 60 -10.75 27.57 -8.64
C ALA A 60 -11.96 26.77 -9.17
N GLY A 61 -12.62 25.98 -8.31
CA GLY A 61 -13.76 25.14 -8.68
C GLY A 61 -13.39 23.93 -9.55
N TYR A 62 -12.15 23.44 -9.44
CA TYR A 62 -11.70 22.23 -10.17
C TYR A 62 -12.11 20.92 -9.47
N VAL A 63 -12.32 20.97 -8.16
CA VAL A 63 -12.79 19.87 -7.31
C VAL A 63 -13.80 20.43 -6.31
N GLU A 64 -14.74 19.59 -5.85
CA GLU A 64 -15.67 19.95 -4.77
C GLU A 64 -15.08 19.57 -3.40
N ASP A 65 -14.26 18.52 -3.35
CA ASP A 65 -13.60 18.02 -2.14
C ASP A 65 -12.10 17.71 -2.32
N GLU A 66 -11.33 17.76 -1.24
CA GLU A 66 -9.89 17.44 -1.27
C GLU A 66 -9.59 15.96 -1.57
N SER A 67 -10.53 15.05 -1.30
CA SER A 67 -10.39 13.61 -1.59
C SER A 67 -10.36 13.31 -3.09
N GLU A 68 -10.90 14.21 -3.93
CA GLU A 68 -10.84 14.09 -5.39
C GLU A 68 -9.43 14.33 -5.96
N VAL A 69 -8.53 14.91 -5.15
CA VAL A 69 -7.15 15.20 -5.54
C VAL A 69 -6.27 13.99 -5.24
N THR A 70 -5.74 13.39 -6.31
CA THR A 70 -4.83 12.23 -6.24
C THR A 70 -3.37 12.65 -6.42
N VAL A 71 -2.42 11.85 -5.93
CA VAL A 71 -0.98 12.16 -6.07
C VAL A 71 -0.26 11.09 -6.89
N GLY A 72 0.45 11.51 -7.94
CA GLY A 72 1.42 10.68 -8.69
C GLY A 72 2.85 11.08 -8.37
N VAL A 73 3.80 10.14 -8.30
CA VAL A 73 5.22 10.44 -8.00
C VAL A 73 6.14 9.97 -9.13
N LEU A 74 7.04 10.82 -9.60
CA LEU A 74 7.97 10.44 -10.65
C LEU A 74 9.20 9.72 -10.08
N ARG A 75 9.59 8.61 -10.71
CA ARG A 75 10.91 8.03 -10.50
C ARG A 75 11.95 8.69 -11.40
N PRO A 76 13.20 8.85 -10.94
CA PRO A 76 14.30 9.39 -11.76
C PRO A 76 14.56 8.65 -13.08
N ARG A 77 14.10 7.41 -13.25
CA ARG A 77 14.27 6.62 -14.48
C ARG A 77 13.10 6.69 -15.46
N ASP A 78 11.93 7.18 -15.05
CA ASP A 78 10.71 7.09 -15.87
C ASP A 78 10.11 8.48 -16.11
N LEU A 79 10.17 8.89 -17.38
CA LEU A 79 9.52 10.08 -17.90
C LEU A 79 8.01 9.89 -18.16
N ARG A 80 7.37 8.87 -17.56
CA ARG A 80 5.92 8.62 -17.65
C ARG A 80 5.36 7.91 -16.41
N LEU A 81 4.48 8.61 -15.68
CA LEU A 81 3.16 8.11 -15.24
C LEU A 81 3.04 7.00 -14.16
N VAL A 82 4.08 6.61 -13.42
CA VAL A 82 3.88 5.60 -12.35
C VAL A 82 3.35 6.27 -11.07
N GLY A 83 2.21 5.81 -10.55
CA GLY A 83 1.70 6.25 -9.24
C GLY A 83 2.63 5.83 -8.10
N PRO A 84 2.54 6.47 -6.92
CA PRO A 84 3.26 5.99 -5.74
C PRO A 84 2.94 4.52 -5.47
N ALA A 85 3.89 3.77 -4.88
CA ALA A 85 3.63 2.40 -4.47
C ALA A 85 2.54 2.34 -3.37
N ALA A 86 2.57 3.33 -2.49
CA ALA A 86 1.57 3.68 -1.49
C ALA A 86 1.80 5.13 -1.04
N ILE A 87 0.80 5.73 -0.41
CA ILE A 87 0.92 7.01 0.31
C ILE A 87 0.69 6.74 1.79
N PHE A 88 1.68 7.02 2.64
CA PHE A 88 1.44 6.99 4.08
C PHE A 88 0.70 8.24 4.50
N ARG A 89 -0.37 8.06 5.26
CA ARG A 89 -1.25 9.13 5.78
C ARG A 89 -1.36 8.99 7.30
N SER A 90 -1.74 10.08 7.96
CA SER A 90 -2.10 10.04 9.38
C SER A 90 -3.61 10.16 9.55
N GLN A 91 -4.12 9.37 10.48
CA GLN A 91 -5.47 9.49 10.99
C GLN A 91 -5.65 10.78 11.82
N LEU A 92 -4.64 11.18 12.59
CA LEU A 92 -4.71 12.35 13.48
C LEU A 92 -4.28 13.65 12.80
N ASP A 93 -3.54 13.55 11.69
CA ASP A 93 -3.09 14.70 10.91
C ASP A 93 -3.42 14.51 9.43
N ALA A 94 -4.52 15.12 8.97
CA ALA A 94 -4.98 15.04 7.58
C ALA A 94 -3.97 15.62 6.57
N GLU A 95 -3.05 16.47 7.03
CA GLU A 95 -2.00 17.09 6.23
C GLU A 95 -0.79 16.19 6.04
N PHE A 96 -0.60 15.22 6.93
CA PHE A 96 0.50 14.28 6.82
C PHE A 96 0.27 13.38 5.61
N TRP A 97 1.19 13.46 4.65
CA TRP A 97 1.27 12.49 3.56
C TRP A 97 2.72 12.28 3.15
N LEU A 98 3.09 11.03 2.92
CA LEU A 98 4.42 10.64 2.50
C LEU A 98 4.33 9.59 1.39
N PRO A 99 4.62 9.95 0.13
CA PRO A 99 4.52 9.01 -0.96
C PRO A 99 5.73 8.08 -1.00
N THR A 100 5.50 6.84 -1.41
CA THR A 100 6.52 5.81 -1.53
C THR A 100 6.73 5.41 -2.99
N VAL A 101 7.94 4.94 -3.29
CA VAL A 101 8.35 4.53 -4.64
C VAL A 101 9.08 3.19 -4.54
N GLU A 102 8.90 2.30 -5.50
CA GLU A 102 9.76 1.12 -5.57
C GLU A 102 11.18 1.51 -6.03
N GLY A 103 12.14 0.70 -5.64
CA GLY A 103 13.54 0.80 -5.96
C GLY A 103 14.15 -0.59 -6.04
N ILE A 104 15.47 -0.63 -6.20
CA ILE A 104 16.24 -1.87 -6.22
C ILE A 104 17.43 -1.67 -5.29
N SER A 105 17.59 -2.55 -4.32
CA SER A 105 18.76 -2.67 -3.45
C SER A 105 19.64 -3.84 -3.88
N ALA A 106 20.76 -4.05 -3.20
CA ALA A 106 21.61 -5.23 -3.42
C ALA A 106 20.92 -6.55 -3.04
N GLU A 107 19.90 -6.49 -2.18
CA GLU A 107 19.17 -7.65 -1.65
C GLU A 107 17.88 -7.94 -2.41
N GLY A 108 17.40 -7.00 -3.23
CA GLY A 108 16.22 -7.18 -4.08
C GLY A 108 15.42 -5.89 -4.31
N PRO A 109 14.18 -6.02 -4.83
CA PRO A 109 13.24 -4.90 -4.91
C PRO A 109 12.96 -4.34 -3.51
N VAL A 110 12.86 -3.02 -3.42
CA VAL A 110 12.55 -2.31 -2.16
C VAL A 110 11.47 -1.26 -2.41
N ILE A 111 10.77 -0.86 -1.36
CA ILE A 111 9.92 0.33 -1.32
C ILE A 111 10.63 1.35 -0.45
N GLY A 112 10.88 2.53 -1.00
CA GLY A 112 11.50 3.64 -0.29
C GLY A 112 10.63 4.88 -0.29
N VAL A 113 10.90 5.77 0.66
CA VAL A 113 10.39 7.14 0.58
C VAL A 113 11.21 7.92 -0.43
N LEU A 114 10.59 8.83 -1.17
CA LEU A 114 11.33 9.72 -2.06
C LEU A 114 12.18 10.69 -1.23
N ALA A 115 13.52 10.55 -1.22
CA ALA A 115 14.37 11.52 -0.54
C ALA A 115 14.61 12.79 -1.37
N ASN A 116 14.34 13.91 -0.68
CA ASN A 116 14.40 15.34 -1.06
C ASN A 116 13.35 15.77 -2.08
N ALA A 117 12.31 16.50 -1.68
CA ALA A 117 12.34 17.67 -0.80
C ALA A 117 11.14 17.71 0.16
N ALA A 118 11.23 18.02 1.44
CA ALA A 118 12.33 18.50 2.23
C ALA A 118 12.17 17.89 3.63
N ARG A 119 13.20 17.15 4.06
CA ARG A 119 13.58 16.86 5.46
C ARG A 119 12.44 16.68 6.48
N LEU A 120 12.20 15.43 6.88
CA LEU A 120 11.34 15.06 8.01
C LEU A 120 11.73 15.68 9.37
N SER A 121 12.87 16.38 9.49
CA SER A 121 13.13 17.51 10.41
C SER A 121 14.46 18.16 10.06
N GLU A 122 14.70 19.41 10.50
CA GLU A 122 15.98 20.11 10.31
C GLU A 122 17.18 19.24 10.75
N PRO A 123 18.19 19.00 9.89
CA PRO A 123 19.49 18.60 10.39
C PRO A 123 20.05 19.81 11.13
N GLU A 124 20.31 19.63 12.43
CA GLU A 124 21.03 20.59 13.25
C GLU A 124 22.23 21.13 12.46
N ARG A 125 22.29 22.45 12.25
CA ARG A 125 23.52 23.08 11.75
C ARG A 125 24.63 22.74 12.72
N ARG A 126 25.57 21.88 12.32
CA ARG A 126 26.81 21.69 13.06
C ARG A 126 28.00 22.34 12.39
N ARG A 127 28.84 22.84 13.29
CA ARG A 127 29.92 23.79 13.12
C ARG A 127 30.96 23.31 12.11
N ALA A 128 31.61 24.27 11.47
CA ALA A 128 32.62 24.09 10.43
C ALA A 128 33.66 23.00 10.77
N GLY A 129 33.84 22.02 9.87
CA GLY A 129 34.99 21.10 9.90
C GLY A 129 34.77 19.62 9.52
N GLY A 130 33.58 19.17 9.12
CA GLY A 130 33.32 17.74 8.81
C GLY A 130 33.51 17.35 7.34
N ALA A 131 34.07 16.15 7.10
CA ALA A 131 34.39 15.51 5.81
C ALA A 131 33.19 15.34 4.84
N PRO A 132 33.41 14.93 3.56
CA PRO A 132 32.34 14.80 2.55
C PRO A 132 31.26 13.80 2.98
N LEU A 133 30.00 14.18 2.77
CA LEU A 133 28.79 13.46 3.17
C LEU A 133 28.68 12.09 2.49
N VAL A 134 28.60 11.02 3.27
CA VAL A 134 27.74 9.88 2.90
C VAL A 134 26.33 10.43 2.99
N GLN A 135 25.61 10.54 1.88
CA GLN A 135 24.18 10.85 1.91
C GLN A 135 23.51 9.71 2.67
N ASP A 136 22.87 9.98 3.82
CA ASP A 136 21.96 9.01 4.42
C ASP A 136 20.91 8.67 3.36
N ALA A 137 20.90 7.42 2.93
CA ALA A 137 19.95 6.95 1.94
C ALA A 137 18.54 7.11 2.52
N ALA A 138 17.58 7.46 1.67
CA ALA A 138 16.17 7.50 2.06
C ALA A 138 15.78 6.16 2.72
N PRO A 139 14.97 6.17 3.79
CA PRO A 139 14.41 4.95 4.35
C PRO A 139 13.78 4.09 3.25
N ALA A 140 14.20 2.83 3.17
CA ALA A 140 13.73 1.87 2.20
C ALA A 140 13.72 0.46 2.80
N GLU A 141 12.68 -0.30 2.52
CA GLU A 141 12.41 -1.62 3.08
C GLU A 141 11.88 -2.58 2.03
N ALA A 142 11.77 -3.87 2.36
CA ALA A 142 11.27 -4.88 1.42
C ALA A 142 9.84 -4.60 0.94
N ASP A 143 9.01 -3.94 1.76
CA ASP A 143 7.64 -3.59 1.41
C ASP A 143 7.06 -2.40 2.19
N VAL A 144 5.85 -2.00 1.79
CA VAL A 144 5.14 -0.83 2.36
C VAL A 144 4.84 -0.98 3.86
N MET A 145 4.61 -2.19 4.38
CA MET A 145 4.30 -2.39 5.80
C MET A 145 5.58 -2.36 6.64
N SER A 146 6.64 -2.98 6.13
CA SER A 146 7.98 -2.93 6.71
C SER A 146 8.51 -1.48 6.73
N LEU A 147 8.29 -0.73 5.65
CA LEU A 147 8.65 0.69 5.58
C LEU A 147 7.83 1.53 6.58
N LEU A 148 6.52 1.28 6.70
CA LEU A 148 5.67 1.96 7.68
C LEU A 148 6.16 1.72 9.11
N ARG A 149 6.56 0.48 9.44
CA ARG A 149 7.17 0.15 10.73
C ARG A 149 8.47 0.90 10.95
N LEU A 150 9.38 0.91 9.95
CA LEU A 150 10.66 1.62 10.03
C LEU A 150 10.44 3.11 10.30
N LEU A 151 9.53 3.75 9.55
CA LEU A 151 9.24 5.17 9.72
C LEU A 151 8.65 5.49 11.10
N ARG A 152 7.72 4.68 11.61
CA ARG A 152 7.21 4.84 12.98
C ARG A 152 8.34 4.79 14.01
N ALA A 153 9.31 3.89 13.84
CA ALA A 153 10.47 3.80 14.72
C ALA A 153 11.41 5.02 14.61
N GLU A 154 11.65 5.53 13.39
CA GLU A 154 12.44 6.75 13.18
C GLU A 154 11.77 8.02 13.72
N MET A 155 10.45 8.06 13.69
CA MET A 155 9.64 9.19 14.15
C MET A 155 9.36 9.16 15.68
N ALA A 156 9.41 7.99 16.32
CA ALA A 156 9.15 7.80 17.75
C ALA A 156 9.89 8.75 18.71
N PRO A 157 11.14 9.21 18.44
CA PRO A 157 11.80 10.18 19.32
C PRO A 157 11.19 11.59 19.31
N LYS A 158 10.39 11.93 18.29
CA LYS A 158 9.88 13.29 18.04
C LYS A 158 8.37 13.40 18.23
N TYR A 159 7.66 12.29 18.17
CA TYR A 159 6.20 12.24 18.18
C TYR A 159 5.72 11.28 19.28
N ASP A 160 4.52 11.51 19.80
CA ASP A 160 3.92 10.59 20.75
C ASP A 160 3.46 9.28 20.06
N TYR A 161 3.17 8.28 20.89
CA TYR A 161 2.77 6.96 20.40
C TYR A 161 1.47 7.00 19.59
N GLU A 162 0.51 7.83 19.98
CA GLU A 162 -0.80 7.95 19.29
C GLU A 162 -0.62 8.48 17.86
N GLN A 163 0.21 9.50 17.67
CA GLN A 163 0.55 10.04 16.36
C GLN A 163 1.23 9.01 15.46
N MET A 164 2.05 8.12 16.03
CA MET A 164 2.70 7.06 15.26
C MET A 164 1.73 5.92 14.93
N ALA A 165 0.91 5.50 15.89
CA ALA A 165 -0.11 4.47 15.70
C ALA A 165 -1.17 4.90 14.68
N ALA A 166 -1.41 6.21 14.56
CA ALA A 166 -2.33 6.82 13.60
C ALA A 166 -1.85 6.74 12.13
N LEU A 167 -0.57 6.41 11.86
CA LEU A 167 -0.07 6.28 10.50
C LEU A 167 -0.59 5.01 9.83
N TYR A 168 -1.00 5.11 8.57
CA TYR A 168 -1.45 3.97 7.77
C TYR A 168 -1.03 4.15 6.31
N ALA A 169 -1.02 3.07 5.55
CA ALA A 169 -0.77 3.13 4.11
C ALA A 169 -2.09 3.23 3.36
N SER A 170 -2.18 4.17 2.44
CA SER A 170 -3.35 4.45 1.60
C SER A 170 -2.96 4.41 0.14
N GLU A 171 -3.95 4.24 -0.73
CA GLU A 171 -3.74 4.20 -2.18
C GLU A 171 -2.63 3.21 -2.58
N ILE A 172 -2.53 2.09 -1.87
CA ILE A 172 -1.53 1.05 -2.15
C ILE A 172 -1.88 0.45 -3.50
N ARG A 173 -0.89 0.33 -4.39
CA ARG A 173 -1.15 -0.31 -5.68
C ARG A 173 -1.40 -1.82 -5.48
N PRO A 174 -2.35 -2.42 -6.23
CA PRO A 174 -2.71 -3.82 -6.05
C PRO A 174 -1.53 -4.79 -6.05
N GLU A 175 -0.60 -4.66 -7.00
CA GLU A 175 0.58 -5.52 -7.10
C GLU A 175 1.56 -5.37 -5.92
N ILE A 176 1.55 -4.21 -5.25
CA ILE A 176 2.35 -3.97 -4.05
C ILE A 176 1.71 -4.65 -2.85
N TRP A 177 0.38 -4.59 -2.74
CA TRP A 177 -0.35 -5.28 -1.69
C TRP A 177 -0.27 -6.81 -1.84
N GLU A 178 -0.45 -7.33 -3.06
CA GLU A 178 -0.28 -8.76 -3.38
C GLU A 178 1.10 -9.28 -2.94
N ALA A 179 2.16 -8.48 -3.12
CA ALA A 179 3.49 -8.83 -2.68
C ALA A 179 3.63 -8.87 -1.14
N VAL A 180 2.96 -7.97 -0.41
CA VAL A 180 2.88 -8.01 1.07
C VAL A 180 2.14 -9.27 1.53
N GLU A 181 1.01 -9.56 0.88
CA GLU A 181 0.22 -10.77 1.14
C GLU A 181 1.02 -12.05 0.91
N ALA A 182 1.81 -12.12 -0.16
CA ALA A 182 2.65 -13.27 -0.46
C ALA A 182 3.78 -13.50 0.57
N ARG A 183 4.20 -12.46 1.30
CA ARG A 183 5.27 -12.52 2.33
C ARG A 183 4.74 -12.66 3.76
N SER A 184 3.43 -12.62 3.95
CA SER A 184 2.80 -12.62 5.27
C SER A 184 2.02 -13.91 5.51
N ASP A 185 1.96 -14.32 6.77
CA ASP A 185 1.18 -15.48 7.19
C ASP A 185 -0.28 -15.07 7.43
N ASP A 186 -1.21 -16.01 7.32
CA ASP A 186 -2.58 -15.80 7.82
C ASP A 186 -2.53 -15.80 9.36
N ALA A 187 -3.05 -14.75 9.99
CA ALA A 187 -3.09 -14.66 11.45
C ALA A 187 -4.18 -15.55 12.08
N GLY A 188 -5.07 -16.14 11.28
CA GLY A 188 -6.17 -16.98 11.73
C GLY A 188 -7.30 -16.20 12.40
N ILE A 189 -7.35 -14.88 12.17
CA ILE A 189 -8.38 -13.99 12.72
C ILE A 189 -8.92 -13.07 11.61
N ARG A 190 -10.13 -12.58 11.82
CA ARG A 190 -10.82 -11.61 10.95
C ARG A 190 -11.28 -10.42 11.78
N LEU A 191 -11.25 -9.24 11.18
CA LEU A 191 -11.94 -8.07 11.72
C LEU A 191 -13.31 -8.00 11.05
N VAL A 192 -14.36 -7.88 11.85
CA VAL A 192 -15.75 -7.93 11.40
C VAL A 192 -16.46 -6.66 11.83
N ALA A 193 -17.16 -6.01 10.91
CA ALA A 193 -17.97 -4.83 11.19
C ALA A 193 -19.25 -4.83 10.36
N TYR A 194 -20.33 -4.29 10.93
CA TYR A 194 -21.55 -4.00 10.20
C TYR A 194 -21.55 -2.53 9.80
N LEU A 195 -21.59 -2.27 8.50
CA LEU A 195 -21.57 -0.91 7.97
C LEU A 195 -22.92 -0.23 8.21
N THR A 196 -22.91 1.08 8.40
CA THR A 196 -24.12 1.89 8.64
C THR A 196 -24.92 2.19 7.37
N ASP A 197 -24.75 1.39 6.32
CA ASP A 197 -25.52 1.54 5.08
C ASP A 197 -26.94 0.95 5.22
N ASP A 198 -27.80 1.27 4.24
CA ASP A 198 -29.21 0.83 4.26
C ASP A 198 -29.35 -0.69 4.13
N GLU A 199 -28.31 -1.38 3.67
CA GLU A 199 -28.28 -2.84 3.46
C GLU A 199 -27.76 -3.62 4.68
N GLY A 200 -27.10 -2.93 5.64
CA GLY A 200 -26.47 -3.56 6.79
C GLY A 200 -25.28 -4.44 6.38
N THR A 201 -24.47 -3.96 5.43
CA THR A 201 -23.38 -4.72 4.81
C THR A 201 -22.40 -5.23 5.86
N LEU A 202 -22.07 -6.52 5.79
CA LEU A 202 -21.02 -7.13 6.60
C LEU A 202 -19.66 -6.93 5.94
N LEU A 203 -18.77 -6.22 6.62
CA LEU A 203 -17.36 -6.10 6.26
C LEU A 203 -16.54 -7.15 7.02
N GLU A 204 -15.83 -8.00 6.28
CA GLU A 204 -14.88 -8.96 6.84
C GLU A 204 -13.47 -8.72 6.28
N LEU A 205 -12.51 -8.41 7.15
CA LEU A 205 -11.12 -8.18 6.77
C LEU A 205 -10.22 -9.32 7.25
N GLY A 206 -9.43 -9.87 6.33
CA GLY A 206 -8.35 -10.79 6.64
C GLY A 206 -7.23 -10.11 7.41
N VAL A 207 -6.82 -10.70 8.54
CA VAL A 207 -5.62 -10.24 9.25
C VAL A 207 -4.44 -11.10 8.85
N ARG A 208 -3.35 -10.44 8.45
CA ARG A 208 -2.08 -11.06 8.11
C ARG A 208 -1.06 -10.79 9.22
N ARG A 209 -0.10 -11.69 9.36
CA ARG A 209 1.03 -11.56 10.29
C ARG A 209 2.32 -11.39 9.50
N LEU A 210 3.05 -10.31 9.78
CA LEU A 210 4.36 -10.06 9.20
C LEU A 210 5.43 -10.89 9.92
N SER A 211 6.60 -11.05 9.28
CA SER A 211 7.75 -11.74 9.86
C SER A 211 8.28 -11.09 11.15
N THR A 212 7.99 -9.80 11.37
CA THR A 212 8.28 -9.05 12.59
C THR A 212 7.35 -9.39 13.75
N GLY A 213 6.27 -10.12 13.50
CA GLY A 213 5.21 -10.46 14.46
C GLY A 213 4.02 -9.50 14.45
N ASP A 214 4.15 -8.33 13.81
CA ASP A 214 3.08 -7.33 13.68
C ASP A 214 1.92 -7.89 12.85
N LEU A 215 0.73 -7.35 13.12
CA LEU A 215 -0.50 -7.66 12.41
C LEU A 215 -0.85 -6.54 11.44
N CYS A 216 -1.30 -6.90 10.25
CA CYS A 216 -1.85 -5.96 9.30
C CYS A 216 -3.16 -6.44 8.70
N ALA A 217 -4.00 -5.50 8.30
CA ALA A 217 -5.23 -5.74 7.55
C ALA A 217 -5.36 -4.65 6.49
N ALA A 218 -5.98 -4.98 5.36
CA ALA A 218 -6.28 -4.01 4.32
C ALA A 218 -7.77 -3.99 3.98
N LEU A 219 -8.25 -2.81 3.63
CA LEU A 219 -9.60 -2.52 3.17
C LEU A 219 -9.51 -1.90 1.77
N ALA A 220 -10.34 -2.37 0.85
CA ALA A 220 -10.54 -1.72 -0.45
C ALA A 220 -11.73 -0.75 -0.36
N ASP A 221 -11.47 0.54 -0.56
CA ASP A 221 -12.47 1.61 -0.68
C ASP A 221 -12.18 2.43 -1.95
N THR A 222 -11.80 3.71 -1.84
CA THR A 222 -11.28 4.55 -2.94
C THR A 222 -9.88 4.12 -3.42
N GLY A 223 -9.27 3.18 -2.69
CA GLY A 223 -8.01 2.50 -2.95
C GLY A 223 -7.77 1.45 -1.88
N ILE A 224 -6.63 0.77 -1.92
CA ILE A 224 -6.24 -0.18 -0.85
C ILE A 224 -5.66 0.63 0.30
N ASN A 225 -6.32 0.57 1.46
CA ASN A 225 -5.86 1.14 2.72
C ASN A 225 -5.43 0.00 3.64
N ALA A 226 -4.16 -0.02 4.06
CA ALA A 226 -3.62 -1.02 4.97
C ALA A 226 -3.15 -0.41 6.29
N PHE A 227 -3.46 -1.12 7.36
CA PHE A 227 -3.20 -0.73 8.74
C PHE A 227 -2.21 -1.73 9.36
N LEU A 228 -1.41 -1.24 10.29
CA LEU A 228 -0.38 -2.02 10.96
C LEU A 228 -0.47 -1.78 12.47
N ALA A 229 -0.44 -2.85 13.26
CA ALA A 229 -0.36 -2.78 14.71
C ALA A 229 0.35 -4.00 15.31
N ASP A 230 0.76 -3.90 16.57
CA ASP A 230 1.41 -4.99 17.32
C ASP A 230 0.42 -6.01 17.90
N THR A 231 -0.85 -5.62 18.04
CA THR A 231 -1.93 -6.42 18.65
C THR A 231 -3.20 -6.34 17.81
N ALA A 232 -4.08 -7.35 17.95
CA ALA A 232 -5.34 -7.39 17.23
C ALA A 232 -6.29 -6.25 17.67
N ASP A 233 -6.30 -5.91 18.96
CA ASP A 233 -7.10 -4.80 19.50
C ASP A 233 -6.65 -3.44 18.96
N ALA A 234 -5.33 -3.21 18.88
CA ALA A 234 -4.80 -1.99 18.28
C ALA A 234 -5.07 -1.91 16.77
N LEU A 235 -5.02 -3.05 16.07
CA LEU A 235 -5.39 -3.12 14.65
C LEU A 235 -6.88 -2.83 14.44
N ALA A 236 -7.75 -3.43 15.24
CA ALA A 236 -9.19 -3.19 15.23
C ALA A 236 -9.51 -1.71 15.50
N SER A 237 -8.84 -1.12 16.50
CA SER A 237 -8.98 0.30 16.83
C SER A 237 -8.55 1.21 15.66
N ALA A 238 -7.44 0.90 14.99
CA ALA A 238 -6.96 1.68 13.85
C ALA A 238 -7.91 1.59 12.64
N VAL A 239 -8.42 0.39 12.34
CA VAL A 239 -9.40 0.17 11.26
C VAL A 239 -10.73 0.85 11.60
N GLY A 240 -11.23 0.67 12.81
CA GLY A 240 -12.49 1.27 13.27
C GLY A 240 -12.44 2.79 13.27
N ALA A 241 -11.34 3.38 13.70
CA ALA A 241 -11.14 4.83 13.63
C ALA A 241 -11.08 5.35 12.18
N HIS A 242 -10.59 4.56 11.22
CA HIS A 242 -10.65 4.92 9.81
C HIS A 242 -12.09 4.87 9.30
N LEU A 243 -12.77 3.74 9.47
CA LEU A 243 -14.14 3.53 9.00
C LEU A 243 -15.13 4.53 9.60
N HIS A 244 -15.01 4.85 10.88
CA HIS A 244 -15.84 5.86 11.53
C HIS A 244 -15.68 7.25 10.90
N ARG A 245 -14.45 7.69 10.66
CA ARG A 245 -14.18 9.00 10.01
C ARG A 245 -14.63 9.03 8.56
N SER A 246 -14.53 7.91 7.87
CA SER A 246 -15.05 7.75 6.50
C SER A 246 -16.58 7.63 6.46
N GLY A 247 -17.26 7.61 7.62
CA GLY A 247 -18.72 7.58 7.71
C GLY A 247 -19.35 6.19 7.54
N PHE A 248 -18.54 5.13 7.55
CA PHE A 248 -19.00 3.75 7.41
C PHE A 248 -19.45 3.12 8.73
N LEU A 249 -18.99 3.66 9.87
CA LEU A 249 -19.37 3.21 11.22
C LEU A 249 -19.91 4.36 12.05
N ARG A 250 -20.85 4.04 12.95
CA ARG A 250 -21.40 5.04 13.88
C ARG A 250 -20.43 5.32 15.01
N PHE A 251 -19.72 4.29 15.48
CA PHE A 251 -18.68 4.38 16.49
C PHE A 251 -17.44 3.61 16.04
N ALA A 252 -16.26 4.07 16.45
CA ALA A 252 -14.99 3.44 16.05
C ALA A 252 -14.81 2.04 16.66
N GLU A 253 -15.51 1.76 17.77
CA GLU A 253 -15.43 0.52 18.53
C GLU A 253 -16.33 -0.61 17.97
N GLU A 254 -17.04 -0.37 16.86
CA GLU A 254 -17.94 -1.36 16.23
C GLU A 254 -17.21 -2.47 15.45
N ILE A 255 -15.88 -2.54 15.54
CA ILE A 255 -15.06 -3.63 14.97
C ILE A 255 -14.93 -4.76 15.98
N GLU A 256 -15.36 -5.96 15.58
CA GLU A 256 -15.20 -7.20 16.34
C GLU A 256 -14.03 -8.04 15.79
N ILE A 257 -13.39 -8.80 16.67
CA ILE A 257 -12.30 -9.73 16.30
C ILE A 257 -12.83 -11.15 16.37
N HIS A 258 -12.87 -11.84 15.24
CA HIS A 258 -13.37 -13.20 15.12
C HIS A 258 -12.24 -14.15 14.75
N ALA A 259 -12.34 -15.42 15.14
CA ALA A 259 -11.46 -16.45 14.57
C ALA A 259 -11.83 -16.68 13.11
N ALA A 260 -10.84 -16.80 12.23
CA ALA A 260 -11.10 -17.19 10.85
C ALA A 260 -11.70 -18.61 10.86
N GLU A 261 -12.88 -18.79 10.27
CA GLU A 261 -13.41 -20.15 10.06
C GLU A 261 -12.38 -20.93 9.24
N ALA A 262 -11.99 -22.12 9.73
CA ALA A 262 -11.13 -23.00 8.97
C ALA A 262 -11.81 -23.25 7.61
N PRO A 263 -11.09 -23.16 6.49
CA PRO A 263 -11.67 -23.50 5.20
C PRO A 263 -12.25 -24.90 5.35
N ARG A 264 -13.58 -25.01 5.25
CA ARG A 264 -14.22 -26.32 5.22
C ARG A 264 -13.55 -27.03 4.08
N ALA A 265 -12.73 -28.03 4.39
CA ALA A 265 -12.27 -28.97 3.39
C ALA A 265 -13.54 -29.38 2.65
N GLU A 266 -13.65 -29.02 1.39
CA GLU A 266 -14.65 -29.62 0.52
C GLU A 266 -14.53 -31.11 0.80
N ARG A 267 -15.58 -31.70 1.36
CA ARG A 267 -15.61 -33.14 1.56
C ARG A 267 -15.29 -33.70 0.19
N LEU A 268 -14.11 -34.31 0.06
CA LEU A 268 -13.80 -35.21 -1.04
C LEU A 268 -14.98 -36.16 -1.06
N ASP A 269 -15.86 -35.95 -2.04
CA ASP A 269 -17.07 -36.73 -2.14
C ASP A 269 -16.60 -38.16 -2.27
N THR A 270 -16.98 -39.01 -1.32
CA THR A 270 -16.46 -40.38 -1.28
C THR A 270 -16.96 -41.19 -2.48
N GLU A 271 -17.89 -40.61 -3.25
CA GLU A 271 -18.37 -41.08 -4.55
C GLU A 271 -17.47 -40.70 -5.74
N ALA A 272 -16.53 -39.74 -5.60
CA ALA A 272 -15.55 -39.43 -6.64
C ALA A 272 -14.39 -40.44 -6.70
N ILE A 273 -14.28 -41.35 -5.72
CA ILE A 273 -13.31 -42.46 -5.69
C ILE A 273 -13.97 -43.74 -6.22
N TRP A 274 -14.67 -43.69 -7.35
CA TRP A 274 -15.10 -44.88 -8.08
C TRP A 274 -15.04 -44.65 -9.60
N THR A 275 -13.85 -44.79 -10.19
CA THR A 275 -13.75 -45.25 -11.58
C THR A 275 -13.88 -46.77 -11.58
N ARG A 276 -15.09 -47.23 -11.89
CA ARG A 276 -15.37 -48.64 -12.16
C ARG A 276 -15.02 -48.93 -13.62
N GLY A 277 -14.08 -49.86 -13.82
CA GLY A 277 -14.01 -50.71 -15.01
C GLY A 277 -12.88 -50.42 -15.99
N ASP A 278 -11.84 -51.25 -15.94
CA ASP A 278 -11.20 -51.92 -17.10
C ASP A 278 -10.21 -52.92 -16.46
N GLY A 279 -10.56 -54.21 -16.34
CA GLY A 279 -10.56 -55.12 -17.48
C GLY A 279 -9.28 -55.95 -17.40
N ILE A 280 -9.28 -56.99 -16.56
CA ILE A 280 -8.22 -58.01 -16.54
C ILE A 280 -8.22 -58.68 -17.92
N PRO A 281 -7.11 -58.71 -18.69
CA PRO A 281 -7.09 -59.45 -19.93
C PRO A 281 -7.04 -60.95 -19.60
N HIS A 282 -8.17 -61.61 -19.78
CA HIS A 282 -8.25 -63.06 -19.89
C HIS A 282 -7.58 -63.43 -21.22
N ARG A 283 -6.41 -64.06 -21.12
CA ARG A 283 -5.73 -64.72 -22.23
C ARG A 283 -6.48 -66.03 -22.44
N ASP A 284 -7.26 -66.13 -23.51
CA ASP A 284 -7.42 -67.33 -24.35
C ASP A 284 -8.38 -67.06 -25.53
N ASP A 285 -8.00 -67.65 -26.66
CA ASP A 285 -8.74 -67.92 -27.89
C ASP A 285 -9.06 -66.77 -28.86
N VAL A 286 -8.26 -66.67 -29.95
CA VAL A 286 -8.72 -67.10 -31.29
C VAL A 286 -7.54 -67.63 -32.14
N ALA A 287 -7.61 -68.95 -32.38
CA ALA A 287 -7.29 -69.73 -33.59
C ALA A 287 -5.85 -69.84 -34.15
N ALA A 288 -5.31 -71.05 -33.94
CA ALA A 288 -4.88 -72.02 -34.96
C ALA A 288 -4.05 -71.54 -36.17
N ASP A 289 -2.76 -71.86 -36.14
CA ASP A 289 -2.08 -72.54 -37.24
C ASP A 289 -0.97 -73.45 -36.64
N GLU A 290 -1.15 -74.76 -36.80
CA GLU A 290 -0.10 -75.79 -36.69
C GLU A 290 0.41 -76.10 -38.11
N PRO A 291 1.51 -76.86 -38.32
CA PRO A 291 2.66 -77.18 -37.47
C PRO A 291 4.01 -77.04 -38.24
N GLU A 292 5.15 -77.18 -37.56
CA GLU A 292 6.23 -78.09 -38.01
C GLU A 292 7.30 -78.27 -36.92
N GLU A 293 7.59 -79.54 -36.63
CA GLU A 293 8.77 -80.01 -35.92
C GLU A 293 10.04 -79.55 -36.64
N VAL A 294 11.15 -79.32 -35.92
CA VAL A 294 12.45 -79.98 -36.17
C VAL A 294 13.38 -79.72 -34.97
N HIS A 295 13.89 -80.80 -34.40
CA HIS A 295 14.98 -80.87 -33.45
C HIS A 295 16.30 -80.27 -33.99
N THR A 296 17.08 -79.63 -33.12
CA THR A 296 18.53 -79.90 -33.03
C THR A 296 19.08 -79.53 -31.65
#